data_AF-A0A0D1L325-F1
#
_entry.id   AF-A0A0D1L325-F1
#
_cell.length_a   1.000
_cell.length_b   1.000
_cell.length_c   1.000
_cell.angle_alpha   90.00
_cell.angle_beta   90.00
_cell.angle_gamma   90.00
#
_symmetry.space_group_name_H-M   'P 1'
#
loop_
_entity.id
_entity.type
_entity.pdbx_description
1 polymer ?
#
loop_
_entity_poly.entity_id
_entity_poly.type
_entity_poly.pdbx_seq_one_letter_code
_entity_poly.pdbx_strand_id
1 'polypeptide(L)' 'MEKTWDTDIFIDDNTLNVYITRLRKKLRELNAPVSIEAVRGEGYQLRAQS' A
#
# COMPACT_ATOMS: atom_id res chain seq x y z
N MET A 1 -18.03 17.87 -10.82
CA MET A 1 -16.99 17.40 -11.77
C MET A 1 -15.77 17.08 -10.93
N GLU A 2 -15.77 15.88 -10.38
CA GLU A 2 -14.84 15.39 -9.35
C GLU A 2 -13.54 14.96 -10.03
N LYS A 3 -12.45 15.71 -9.82
CA LYS A 3 -11.10 15.30 -10.26
C LYS A 3 -10.58 14.23 -9.31
N THR A 4 -11.06 13.00 -9.46
CA THR A 4 -10.52 11.85 -8.73
C THR A 4 -9.29 11.37 -9.49
N TRP A 5 -8.15 11.98 -9.15
CA TRP A 5 -6.79 11.49 -9.37
C TRP A 5 -6.60 10.57 -10.58
N ASP A 6 -6.03 11.16 -11.63
CA ASP A 6 -5.42 10.52 -12.80
C ASP A 6 -4.28 9.58 -12.34
N THR A 7 -4.66 8.48 -11.69
CA THR A 7 -3.75 7.49 -11.10
C THR A 7 -3.67 6.27 -11.99
N ASP A 8 -3.73 6.47 -13.31
CA ASP A 8 -3.20 5.53 -14.30
C ASP A 8 -1.67 5.55 -14.29
N ILE A 9 -1.07 5.61 -13.09
CA ILE A 9 0.31 5.21 -12.93
C ILE A 9 0.26 3.69 -13.02
N PHE A 10 0.40 3.17 -14.24
CA PHE A 10 0.69 1.76 -14.51
C PHE A 10 2.06 1.43 -13.89
N ILE A 11 2.07 1.35 -12.57
CA ILE A 11 3.18 0.80 -11.80
C ILE A 11 3.03 -0.70 -11.98
N ASP A 12 3.97 -1.29 -12.70
CA ASP A 12 4.05 -2.75 -12.88
C ASP A 12 3.83 -3.45 -11.53
N ASP A 13 3.01 -4.50 -11.49
CA ASP A 13 2.66 -5.23 -10.26
C ASP A 13 3.91 -5.60 -9.43
N ASN A 14 5.03 -5.87 -10.11
CA ASN A 14 6.31 -6.15 -9.46
C ASN A 14 6.85 -4.93 -8.71
N THR A 15 6.74 -3.74 -9.30
CA THR A 15 7.20 -2.49 -8.69
C THR A 15 6.33 -2.16 -7.47
N LEU A 16 5.00 -2.26 -7.59
CA LEU A 16 4.09 -2.03 -6.47
C LEU A 16 4.37 -2.99 -5.31
N ASN A 17 4.56 -4.28 -5.59
CA ASN A 17 4.87 -5.27 -4.56
C ASN A 17 6.20 -4.98 -3.84
N VAL A 18 7.23 -4.53 -4.56
CA VAL A 18 8.51 -4.09 -3.97
C VAL A 18 8.31 -2.87 -3.07
N TYR A 19 7.58 -1.86 -3.51
CA TYR A 19 7.30 -0.67 -2.71
C TYR A 19 6.51 -1.01 -1.45
N ILE A 20 5.47 -1.83 -1.56
CA ILE A 20 4.68 -2.30 -0.40
C ILE A 20 5.56 -3.10 0.57
N THR A 21 6.46 -3.94 0.08
CA THR A 21 7.40 -4.71 0.93
C THR A 21 8.36 -3.78 1.68
N ARG A 22 8.91 -2.76 1.01
CA ARG A 22 9.77 -1.74 1.63
C ARG A 22 8.99 -0.93 2.67
N LEU A 23 7.76 -0.53 2.37
CA LEU A 23 6.90 0.22 3.27
C LEU A 23 6.57 -0.59 4.53
N ARG A 24 6.19 -1.87 4.37
CA ARG A 24 5.99 -2.80 5.50
C ARG A 24 7.23 -2.92 6.38
N LYS A 25 8.43 -2.98 5.78
CA LYS A 25 9.69 -3.03 6.54
C LYS A 25 9.89 -1.76 7.36
N LYS A 26 9.71 -0.59 6.74
CA LYS A 26 9.87 0.70 7.42
C LYS A 26 8.84 0.92 8.52
N LEU A 27 7.59 0.51 8.31
CA LEU A 27 6.55 0.57 9.34
C LEU A 27 6.89 -0.30 10.56
N ARG A 28 7.43 -1.50 10.34
CA ARG A 28 7.94 -2.35 11.43
C ARG A 28 9.11 -1.71 12.15
N GLU A 29 10.06 -1.13 11.42
CA GLU A 29 11.21 -0.41 12.02
C GLU A 29 10.76 0.78 12.89
N LEU A 30 9.68 1.46 12.51
CA LEU A 30 9.11 2.57 13.24
C LEU A 30 8.17 2.14 14.39
N ASN A 31 8.01 0.82 14.63
CA ASN A 31 6.97 0.27 15.54
C ASN A 31 5.59 0.90 15.29
N ALA A 32 5.28 1.18 14.03
CA ALA A 32 4.03 1.82 13.69
C ALA A 32 2.88 0.84 13.95
N PRO A 33 1.80 1.24 14.63
CA PRO A 33 0.63 0.38 14.92
C PRO A 33 -0.26 0.26 13.68
N VAL A 34 0.33 0.01 12.52
CA VAL A 34 -0.37 -0.10 11.24
C VAL A 34 0.18 -1.29 10.45
N SER A 35 -0.72 -2.09 9.88
CA SER A 35 -0.42 -3.20 9.00
C SER A 35 -0.89 -2.89 7.57
N ILE A 36 -0.15 -3.41 6.58
CA ILE A 36 -0.58 -3.38 5.17
C ILE A 36 -0.99 -4.79 4.78
N GLU A 37 -2.25 -4.97 4.43
CA GLU A 37 -2.86 -6.22 3.99
C GLU A 37 -3.05 -6.19 2.47
N ALA A 38 -2.89 -7.35 1.82
CA ALA A 38 -3.22 -7.49 0.41
C ALA A 38 -4.67 -7.98 0.30
N VAL A 39 -5.52 -7.22 -0.38
CA VAL A 39 -6.92 -7.55 -0.65
C VAL A 39 -7.02 -8.10 -2.06
N ARG A 40 -7.46 -9.36 -2.16
CA ARG A 40 -7.56 -10.06 -3.45
C ARG A 40 -8.58 -9.37 -4.36
N GLY A 41 -8.12 -8.89 -5.51
CA GLY A 41 -8.96 -8.23 -6.52
C GLY A 41 -9.11 -6.71 -6.35
N GLU A 42 -8.57 -6.13 -5.27
CA GLU A 42 -8.70 -4.69 -4.99
C GLU A 42 -7.36 -3.99 -4.69
N GLY A 43 -6.30 -4.74 -4.34
CA GLY A 43 -4.96 -4.18 -4.14
C GLY A 43 -4.48 -4.30 -2.69
N TYR A 44 -4.11 -3.19 -2.06
CA TYR A 44 -3.55 -3.17 -0.70
C TYR A 44 -4.32 -2.23 0.22
N GLN A 45 -4.58 -2.67 1.45
CA GLN A 45 -5.28 -1.90 2.47
C GLN A 45 -4.37 -1.63 3.67
N LEU A 46 -4.37 -0.39 4.17
CA LEU A 46 -3.73 -0.03 5.42
C LEU A 46 -4.75 -0.18 6.56
N ARG A 47 -4.44 -0.98 7.58
CA ARG A 47 -5.23 -1.12 8.81
C ARG A 47 -4.43 -0.62 10.00
N ALA A 48 -5.04 0.22 10.83
CA ALA A 48 -4.49 0.54 12.14
C ALA A 48 -4.85 -0.60 13.11
N GLN A 49 -3.86 -1.06 13.88
CA GLN A 49 -4.08 -1.98 14.98
C GLN A 49 -4.49 -1.13 16.20
N SER A 50 -5.80 -1.04 16.44
CA SER A 50 -6.38 -0.50 17.68
C SER A 50 -6.37 -1.52 18.81
#